data_AF-D4D4P7-F1
#
_entry.id   AF-D4D4P7-F1
#
_cell.length_a   1.000
_cell.length_b   1.000
_cell.length_c   1.000
_cell.angle_alpha   90.00
_cell.angle_beta   90.00
_cell.angle_gamma   90.00
#
_symmetry.space_group_name_H-M   'P 1'
#
loop_
_entity.id
_entity.type
_entity.pdbx_description
1 polymer ?
#
loop_
_entity_poly.entity_id
_entity_poly.type
_entity_poly.pdbx_seq_one_letter_code
_entity_poly.pdbx_strand_id
1 'polypeptide(L)'
;MTGRHKRSRLASNCLLAGEDDEKEKMKNFLRRGEKRKKKEEKLGLFAHYELFLSTTKTKQTWQSAGTAPINQIPRHLRFSITIMAWQRPVLAARTFRLPRCLTQFEAFRYQPFSTTPSSSLDDSPNAAPPLDASESLRQPTRMLPVSRSYFTGTPKFTDYELKLEYLRAKYMDLPSYGPREAPRVAWLVRGQFLAKVNEDISVSRYARLLKSLKVLNKIKAEVMPAEVSKFIEEFSRPRNLYQWELNSRKPDEDGRSRGIGRRKTAHATAYLVEGDGQIIINGKTISEVFPRIHDRESAMWALKATNRLHKYNVFAVARGGGITGQAEAVTLAVAKSLLVHEPGLKSALRRGKSSPLMLMVLNYVFILTSTSTAGVIRTDPRQVERKKPGKLKSRKMPAWVKR
;
A
#
# COMPACT_ATOMS: atom_id res chain seq x y z
N MET A 1 18.42 -50.86 -2.61
CA MET A 1 18.69 -49.43 -2.86
C MET A 1 17.36 -48.68 -2.92
N THR A 2 16.85 -48.27 -1.77
CA THR A 2 15.54 -47.60 -1.64
C THR A 2 15.70 -46.45 -0.67
N GLY A 3 15.32 -45.23 -1.09
CA GLY A 3 15.17 -44.10 -0.18
C GLY A 3 15.46 -42.74 -0.78
N ARG A 4 14.44 -42.11 -1.40
CA ARG A 4 14.37 -40.63 -1.52
C ARG A 4 13.04 -40.10 -2.08
N HIS A 5 11.89 -40.35 -1.43
CA HIS A 5 10.62 -39.73 -1.85
C HIS A 5 9.65 -39.46 -0.68
N LYS A 6 9.98 -38.55 0.24
CA LYS A 6 9.01 -38.08 1.29
C LYS A 6 9.13 -36.60 1.74
N ARG A 7 9.85 -35.71 1.04
CA ARG A 7 9.99 -34.30 1.50
C ARG A 7 9.26 -33.20 0.70
N SER A 8 8.54 -33.51 -0.39
CA SER A 8 7.89 -32.47 -1.23
C SER A 8 6.40 -32.22 -0.99
N ARG A 9 5.71 -33.00 -0.13
CA ARG A 9 4.25 -32.84 0.08
C ARG A 9 3.84 -31.87 1.20
N LEU A 10 4.75 -31.47 2.09
CA LEU A 10 4.43 -30.57 3.20
C LEU A 10 4.51 -29.08 2.83
N ALA A 11 5.37 -28.69 1.88
CA ALA A 11 5.50 -27.30 1.46
C ALA A 11 4.31 -26.81 0.60
N SER A 12 3.68 -27.72 -0.16
CA SER A 12 2.56 -27.39 -1.05
C SER A 12 1.24 -27.16 -0.30
N ASN A 13 1.05 -27.79 0.86
CA ASN A 13 -0.17 -27.65 1.66
C ASN A 13 -0.20 -26.36 2.50
N CYS A 14 0.95 -25.82 2.91
CA CYS A 14 1.00 -24.55 3.64
C CYS A 14 0.71 -23.31 2.77
N LEU A 15 1.06 -23.35 1.48
CA LEU A 15 0.75 -22.27 0.53
C LEU A 15 -0.73 -22.23 0.14
N LEU A 16 -1.41 -23.38 0.11
CA LEU A 16 -2.85 -23.46 -0.18
C LEU A 16 -3.71 -23.00 1.01
N ALA A 17 -3.29 -23.28 2.24
CA ALA A 17 -4.00 -22.84 3.45
C ALA A 17 -4.04 -21.31 3.61
N GLY A 18 -2.96 -20.60 3.23
CA GLY A 18 -2.91 -19.13 3.32
C GLY A 18 -3.80 -18.41 2.31
N GLU A 19 -4.05 -18.99 1.13
CA GLU A 19 -4.94 -18.39 0.12
C GLU A 19 -6.43 -18.54 0.48
N ASP A 20 -6.79 -19.59 1.21
CA ASP A 20 -8.17 -19.84 1.61
C ASP A 20 -8.60 -18.93 2.78
N ASP A 21 -7.68 -18.63 3.71
CA ASP A 21 -7.89 -17.66 4.79
C ASP A 21 -8.09 -16.22 4.28
N GLU A 22 -7.38 -15.81 3.23
CA GLU A 22 -7.56 -14.48 2.63
C GLU A 22 -8.89 -14.36 1.87
N LYS A 23 -9.31 -15.41 1.16
CA LYS A 23 -10.61 -15.46 0.48
C LYS A 23 -11.75 -15.43 1.50
N GLU A 24 -11.58 -16.08 2.65
CA GLU A 24 -12.58 -16.08 3.72
C GLU A 24 -12.69 -14.72 4.43
N LYS A 25 -11.55 -14.05 4.67
CA LYS A 25 -11.52 -12.66 5.15
C LYS A 25 -12.21 -11.70 4.18
N MET A 26 -12.01 -11.86 2.87
CA MET A 26 -12.67 -11.04 1.83
C MET A 26 -14.19 -11.25 1.80
N LYS A 27 -14.65 -12.51 1.91
CA LYS A 27 -16.08 -12.85 2.00
C LYS A 27 -16.73 -12.26 3.26
N ASN A 28 -16.03 -12.29 4.40
CA ASN A 28 -16.51 -11.72 5.65
C ASN A 28 -16.56 -10.18 5.62
N PHE A 29 -15.63 -9.53 4.91
CA PHE A 29 -15.66 -8.09 4.68
C PHE A 29 -16.86 -7.67 3.81
N LEU A 30 -17.11 -8.39 2.70
CA LEU A 30 -18.27 -8.15 1.82
C LEU A 30 -19.60 -8.36 2.55
N ARG A 31 -19.74 -9.43 3.35
CA ARG A 31 -20.94 -9.65 4.18
C ARG A 31 -21.17 -8.56 5.24
N ARG A 32 -20.10 -7.97 5.79
CA ARG A 32 -20.21 -6.83 6.72
C ARG A 32 -20.64 -5.55 6.01
N GLY A 33 -20.24 -5.34 4.77
CA GLY A 33 -20.69 -4.24 3.92
C GLY A 33 -22.18 -4.32 3.57
N GLU A 34 -22.66 -5.51 3.18
CA GLU A 34 -24.08 -5.73 2.87
C GLU A 34 -25.00 -5.59 4.10
N LYS A 35 -24.54 -6.01 5.29
CA LYS A 35 -25.28 -5.81 6.55
C LYS A 35 -25.37 -4.33 6.95
N ARG A 36 -24.38 -3.50 6.59
CA ARG A 36 -24.44 -2.04 6.81
C ARG A 36 -25.44 -1.36 5.88
N LYS A 37 -25.43 -1.70 4.59
CA LYS A 37 -26.43 -1.22 3.61
C LYS A 37 -27.86 -1.58 4.01
N LYS A 38 -28.12 -2.82 4.43
CA LYS A 38 -29.45 -3.23 4.92
C LYS A 38 -29.88 -2.54 6.22
N LYS A 39 -28.94 -2.03 7.02
CA LYS A 39 -29.24 -1.27 8.25
C LYS A 39 -29.54 0.20 7.93
N GLU A 40 -28.88 0.77 6.92
CA GLU A 40 -29.17 2.11 6.39
C GLU A 40 -30.49 2.14 5.61
N GLU A 41 -30.80 1.10 4.83
CA GLU A 41 -32.09 0.94 4.14
C GLU A 41 -33.26 0.71 5.13
N LYS A 42 -33.02 0.06 6.28
CA LYS A 42 -34.04 -0.07 7.35
C LYS A 42 -34.30 1.21 8.15
N LEU A 43 -33.41 2.21 8.05
CA LEU A 43 -33.53 3.50 8.75
C LEU A 43 -34.08 4.62 7.85
N GLY A 44 -34.44 4.31 6.61
CA GLY A 44 -34.97 5.29 5.65
C GLY A 44 -36.34 4.91 5.11
N LEU A 45 -37.40 5.25 5.85
CA LEU A 45 -38.74 5.46 5.27
C LEU A 45 -39.36 6.74 5.86
N PHE A 46 -39.31 7.78 5.02
CA PHE A 46 -40.29 8.86 4.76
C PHE A 46 -41.05 9.55 5.91
N ALA A 47 -40.93 10.89 5.94
CA ALA A 47 -42.07 11.76 5.63
C ALA A 47 -41.63 13.17 5.20
N HIS A 48 -42.01 13.53 3.97
CA HIS A 48 -42.17 14.87 3.43
C HIS A 48 -43.18 15.69 4.26
N TYR A 49 -42.97 17.00 4.38
CA TYR A 49 -44.06 17.99 4.37
C TYR A 49 -43.55 19.27 3.71
N GLU A 50 -44.07 19.57 2.52
CA GLU A 50 -44.21 20.95 2.04
C GLU A 50 -45.62 21.41 2.42
N LEU A 51 -45.76 22.61 2.99
CA LEU A 51 -46.50 23.74 2.41
C LEU A 51 -46.76 24.87 3.41
N PHE A 52 -46.85 26.07 2.83
CA PHE A 52 -47.61 27.26 3.24
C PHE A 52 -46.90 28.48 3.85
N LEU A 53 -47.37 29.62 3.34
CA LEU A 53 -46.80 30.97 3.23
C LEU A 53 -46.85 31.82 4.51
N SER A 54 -45.93 32.81 4.53
CA SER A 54 -46.04 34.19 5.04
C SER A 54 -46.57 34.43 6.46
N THR A 55 -45.80 35.14 7.29
CA THR A 55 -46.05 36.55 7.68
C THR A 55 -45.15 37.02 8.85
N THR A 56 -44.77 38.31 8.78
CA THR A 56 -44.43 39.25 9.89
C THR A 56 -43.16 39.04 10.74
N LYS A 57 -42.21 40.00 10.69
CA LYS A 57 -41.85 41.01 11.74
C LYS A 57 -41.38 40.33 13.06
N THR A 58 -40.21 40.58 13.66
CA THR A 58 -39.50 41.81 14.04
C THR A 58 -38.17 41.39 14.73
N LYS A 59 -37.01 42.01 14.40
CA LYS A 59 -36.19 42.92 15.23
C LYS A 59 -35.78 42.46 16.66
N GLN A 60 -34.46 42.61 16.91
CA GLN A 60 -33.79 43.00 18.19
C GLN A 60 -33.68 41.91 19.28
N THR A 61 -32.69 41.80 20.18
CA THR A 61 -31.40 42.44 20.53
C THR A 61 -30.87 41.71 21.79
N TRP A 62 -29.54 41.64 21.97
CA TRP A 62 -28.79 41.74 23.26
C TRP A 62 -29.00 40.67 24.36
N GLN A 63 -27.96 39.89 24.69
CA GLN A 63 -26.95 40.08 25.74
C GLN A 63 -27.30 39.48 27.13
N SER A 64 -26.35 38.68 27.61
CA SER A 64 -25.89 38.47 29.00
C SER A 64 -26.87 38.20 30.14
N ALA A 65 -26.63 37.09 30.85
CA ALA A 65 -26.25 37.02 32.27
C ALA A 65 -26.78 35.72 32.92
N GLY A 66 -26.07 35.22 33.94
CA GLY A 66 -26.71 34.42 35.00
C GLY A 66 -26.08 33.08 35.33
N THR A 67 -25.31 33.08 36.41
CA THR A 67 -24.73 31.98 37.20
C THR A 67 -25.75 31.13 37.98
N ALA A 68 -25.58 29.79 37.94
CA ALA A 68 -25.84 28.73 38.98
C ALA A 68 -27.28 28.53 39.54
N PRO A 69 -27.65 27.44 40.28
CA PRO A 69 -27.07 26.10 40.54
C PRO A 69 -28.06 24.88 40.46
N ILE A 70 -27.51 23.65 40.61
CA ILE A 70 -27.99 22.43 41.33
C ILE A 70 -29.44 21.88 41.19
N ASN A 71 -29.49 20.59 40.82
CA ASN A 71 -30.48 19.51 41.08
C ASN A 71 -31.98 19.83 41.12
N GLN A 72 -32.74 19.32 40.14
CA GLN A 72 -34.04 18.69 40.37
C GLN A 72 -34.27 17.48 39.44
N ILE A 73 -34.67 16.38 40.08
CA ILE A 73 -35.17 15.12 39.51
C ILE A 73 -36.61 15.35 39.03
N PRO A 74 -37.08 14.62 38.00
CA PRO A 74 -38.35 13.93 38.18
C PRO A 74 -38.28 12.43 37.83
N ARG A 75 -38.81 11.62 38.75
CA ARG A 75 -39.20 10.22 38.58
C ARG A 75 -40.67 10.16 38.16
N HIS A 76 -40.99 9.32 37.18
CA HIS A 76 -42.27 8.59 36.95
C HIS A 76 -42.14 7.91 35.57
N LEU A 77 -42.53 6.67 35.25
CA LEU A 77 -43.28 5.57 35.85
C LEU A 77 -42.57 4.26 35.41
N ARG A 78 -42.26 3.30 36.28
CA ARG A 78 -43.10 2.23 36.86
C ARG A 78 -43.41 1.05 35.90
N PHE A 79 -42.94 -0.13 36.35
CA PHE A 79 -43.37 -1.51 36.09
C PHE A 79 -43.06 -2.15 34.71
N SER A 80 -42.22 -3.19 34.68
CA SER A 80 -42.69 -4.54 35.02
C SER A 80 -41.50 -5.51 35.14
N ILE A 81 -41.46 -6.24 36.25
CA ILE A 81 -40.58 -7.37 36.50
C ILE A 81 -41.26 -8.57 35.86
N THR A 82 -40.64 -9.16 34.84
CA THR A 82 -41.00 -10.49 34.36
C THR A 82 -39.80 -11.39 34.52
N ILE A 83 -39.90 -12.26 35.52
CA ILE A 83 -39.08 -13.42 35.75
C ILE A 83 -39.34 -14.38 34.59
N MET A 84 -38.34 -14.59 33.72
CA MET A 84 -38.26 -15.77 32.88
C MET A 84 -37.01 -16.54 33.26
N ALA A 85 -37.25 -17.59 34.04
CA ALA A 85 -36.35 -18.71 34.20
C ALA A 85 -36.09 -19.31 32.82
N TRP A 86 -34.83 -19.31 32.39
CA TRP A 86 -34.38 -20.19 31.30
C TRP A 86 -33.18 -21.00 31.79
N GLN A 87 -33.32 -22.29 31.56
CA GLN A 87 -32.53 -23.38 32.07
C GLN A 87 -31.08 -23.31 31.60
N ARG A 88 -30.18 -23.69 32.51
CA ARG A 88 -28.76 -23.94 32.23
C ARG A 88 -28.65 -24.95 31.09
N PRO A 89 -27.91 -24.67 29.99
CA PRO A 89 -27.52 -25.73 29.09
C PRO A 89 -26.47 -26.59 29.79
N VAL A 90 -26.84 -27.85 30.03
CA VAL A 90 -25.92 -28.94 30.36
C VAL A 90 -24.85 -28.98 29.26
N LEU A 91 -23.61 -28.69 29.63
CA LEU A 91 -22.46 -28.85 28.77
C LEU A 91 -22.30 -30.35 28.47
N ALA A 92 -22.66 -30.74 27.26
CA ALA A 92 -22.26 -32.03 26.70
C ALA A 92 -20.73 -32.09 26.68
N ALA A 93 -20.18 -32.98 27.49
CA ALA A 93 -18.77 -33.34 27.50
C ALA A 93 -18.40 -33.95 26.15
N ARG A 94 -17.97 -33.10 25.21
CA ARG A 94 -17.24 -33.53 24.02
C ARG A 94 -15.83 -33.89 24.45
N THR A 95 -15.58 -35.18 24.57
CA THR A 95 -14.25 -35.76 24.74
C THR A 95 -13.42 -35.47 23.48
N PHE A 96 -12.76 -34.31 23.46
CA PHE A 96 -11.64 -34.08 22.57
C PHE A 96 -10.49 -34.98 23.04
N ARG A 97 -10.30 -36.10 22.32
CA ARG A 97 -9.03 -36.84 22.36
C ARG A 97 -7.94 -35.88 21.91
N LEU A 98 -7.12 -35.44 22.86
CA LEU A 98 -5.83 -34.83 22.56
C LEU A 98 -5.03 -35.82 21.69
N PRO A 99 -4.35 -35.36 20.62
CA PRO A 99 -3.30 -36.18 20.03
C PRO A 99 -2.26 -36.40 21.14
N ARG A 100 -1.87 -37.67 21.36
CA ARG A 100 -0.71 -38.01 22.18
C ARG A 100 0.48 -37.22 21.65
N CYS A 101 0.77 -36.10 22.28
CA CYS A 101 2.05 -35.44 22.16
C CYS A 101 3.01 -36.39 22.87
N LEU A 102 3.74 -37.18 22.08
CA LEU A 102 4.95 -37.83 22.55
C LEU A 102 5.83 -36.70 23.09
N THR A 103 5.83 -36.55 24.40
CA THR A 103 6.87 -35.83 25.11
C THR A 103 8.17 -36.55 24.78
N GLN A 104 8.91 -36.03 23.81
CA GLN A 104 10.37 -36.09 23.88
C GLN A 104 10.76 -35.19 25.04
N PHE A 105 10.52 -35.69 26.26
CA PHE A 105 11.46 -35.45 27.33
C PHE A 105 12.76 -36.03 26.78
N GLU A 106 13.68 -35.18 26.35
CA GLU A 106 15.08 -35.52 26.49
C GLU A 106 15.28 -35.73 27.98
N ALA A 107 15.07 -36.97 28.41
CA ALA A 107 15.65 -37.47 29.62
C ALA A 107 17.14 -37.19 29.44
N PHE A 108 17.64 -36.18 30.15
CA PHE A 108 19.04 -36.16 30.54
C PHE A 108 19.25 -37.54 31.17
N ARG A 109 19.82 -38.46 30.38
CA ARG A 109 20.31 -39.71 30.90
C ARG A 109 21.37 -39.29 31.89
N TYR A 110 21.04 -39.37 33.17
CA TYR A 110 22.05 -39.57 34.17
C TYR A 110 22.86 -40.77 33.68
N GLN A 111 24.09 -40.50 33.25
CA GLN A 111 25.08 -41.55 33.00
C GLN A 111 25.15 -42.35 34.31
N PRO A 112 24.80 -43.64 34.33
CA PRO A 112 25.09 -44.46 35.49
C PRO A 112 26.61 -44.43 35.65
N PHE A 113 27.06 -44.06 36.85
CA PHE A 113 28.48 -44.05 37.19
C PHE A 113 29.06 -45.44 36.87
N SER A 114 29.85 -45.53 35.81
CA SER A 114 30.43 -46.78 35.35
C SER A 114 31.69 -47.05 36.16
N THR A 115 31.68 -48.13 36.94
CA THR A 115 32.81 -48.62 37.74
C THR A 115 33.65 -49.64 36.97
N THR A 116 33.88 -49.43 35.66
CA THR A 116 34.89 -50.21 34.93
C THR A 116 36.24 -49.51 35.02
N PRO A 117 37.30 -50.17 35.52
CA PRO A 117 38.63 -49.58 35.54
C PRO A 117 39.19 -49.63 34.10
N SER A 118 39.29 -48.46 33.45
CA SER A 118 40.04 -48.34 32.20
C SER A 118 41.53 -48.35 32.52
N SER A 119 42.21 -49.43 32.18
CA SER A 119 43.66 -49.56 32.25
C SER A 119 44.35 -48.75 31.13
N SER A 120 45.42 -48.03 31.51
CA SER A 120 46.44 -47.35 30.69
C SER A 120 45.94 -46.18 29.82
N LEU A 121 46.38 -44.93 29.99
CA LEU A 121 47.73 -44.38 30.13
C LEU A 121 47.66 -42.99 30.78
N ASP A 122 48.62 -42.68 31.65
CA ASP A 122 49.08 -41.35 32.08
C ASP A 122 48.03 -40.27 32.45
N ASP A 123 47.09 -40.58 33.34
CA ASP A 123 46.34 -39.55 34.07
C ASP A 123 46.93 -39.37 35.47
N SER A 124 47.97 -38.53 35.58
CA SER A 124 48.25 -37.89 36.87
C SER A 124 46.97 -37.16 37.30
N PRO A 125 46.50 -37.27 38.56
CA PRO A 125 45.31 -36.54 39.00
C PRO A 125 45.62 -35.05 38.84
N ASN A 126 45.11 -34.43 37.77
CA ASN A 126 45.25 -33.01 37.57
C ASN A 126 44.45 -32.38 38.70
N ALA A 127 45.16 -31.91 39.74
CA ALA A 127 44.55 -31.28 40.88
C ALA A 127 43.61 -30.19 40.34
N ALA A 128 42.43 -30.05 40.96
CA ALA A 128 41.52 -28.97 40.60
C ALA A 128 42.34 -27.67 40.50
N PRO A 129 42.25 -26.93 39.38
CA PRO A 129 43.03 -25.71 39.23
C PRO A 129 42.78 -24.84 40.47
N PRO A 130 43.82 -24.16 40.99
CA PRO A 130 43.69 -23.34 42.18
C PRO A 130 42.44 -22.46 42.06
N LEU A 131 41.54 -22.54 43.04
CA LEU A 131 40.38 -21.65 43.08
C LEU A 131 40.93 -20.22 43.08
N ASP A 132 40.76 -19.54 41.96
CA ASP A 132 41.21 -18.17 41.80
C ASP A 132 40.37 -17.33 42.77
N ALA A 133 40.94 -16.95 43.92
CA ALA A 133 40.20 -16.28 45.00
C ALA A 133 39.58 -14.95 44.52
N SER A 134 40.08 -14.41 43.42
CA SER A 134 39.49 -13.29 42.68
C SER A 134 38.03 -13.54 42.25
N GLU A 135 37.64 -14.80 41.97
CA GLU A 135 36.30 -15.17 41.54
C GLU A 135 35.30 -15.30 42.71
N SER A 136 35.82 -15.61 43.89
CA SER A 136 35.05 -15.75 45.13
C SER A 136 34.56 -14.42 45.73
N LEU A 137 35.09 -13.29 45.26
CA LEU A 137 34.65 -11.93 45.61
C LEU A 137 33.44 -11.45 44.80
N ARG A 138 32.95 -12.23 43.82
CA ARG A 138 31.73 -11.87 43.09
C ARG A 138 30.53 -11.99 44.03
N GLN A 139 30.06 -10.85 44.53
CA GLN A 139 28.78 -10.78 45.24
C GLN A 139 27.69 -11.46 44.39
N PRO A 140 26.79 -12.28 44.99
CA PRO A 140 25.73 -12.94 44.23
C PRO A 140 24.90 -11.91 43.49
N THR A 141 25.01 -11.89 42.16
CA THR A 141 24.40 -10.85 41.33
C THR A 141 22.91 -11.08 41.22
N ARG A 142 22.10 -10.11 41.69
CA ARG A 142 20.66 -10.09 41.43
C ARG A 142 20.42 -9.75 39.96
N MET A 143 19.68 -10.60 39.25
CA MET A 143 19.28 -10.33 37.87
C MET A 143 18.28 -9.17 37.85
N LEU A 144 18.65 -8.07 37.18
CA LEU A 144 17.80 -6.90 36.98
C LEU A 144 17.45 -6.76 35.49
N PRO A 145 16.24 -6.31 35.15
CA PRO A 145 15.89 -6.06 33.76
C PRO A 145 16.72 -4.89 33.21
N VAL A 146 17.07 -4.97 31.92
CA VAL A 146 17.90 -3.95 31.26
C VAL A 146 17.14 -2.62 31.08
N SER A 147 15.84 -2.69 30.75
CA SER A 147 15.02 -1.50 30.54
C SER A 147 14.15 -1.16 31.73
N ARG A 148 13.94 0.14 31.96
CA ARG A 148 13.02 0.64 32.99
C ARG A 148 11.56 0.30 32.67
N SER A 149 11.23 0.20 31.39
CA SER A 149 9.91 -0.15 30.88
C SER A 149 9.67 -1.66 30.76
N TYR A 150 10.51 -2.50 31.37
CA TYR A 150 10.46 -3.95 31.22
C TYR A 150 9.08 -4.56 31.53
N PHE A 151 8.39 -4.06 32.56
CA PHE A 151 7.07 -4.54 32.95
C PHE A 151 5.94 -4.00 32.05
N THR A 152 6.25 -3.25 31.00
CA THR A 152 5.28 -2.86 29.98
C THR A 152 5.13 -3.98 28.95
N GLY A 153 3.97 -4.06 28.29
CA GLY A 153 3.76 -5.03 27.20
C GLY A 153 4.58 -4.76 25.93
N THR A 154 5.24 -3.59 25.82
CA THR A 154 6.06 -3.18 24.68
C THR A 154 7.26 -2.34 25.18
N PRO A 155 8.28 -2.98 25.79
CA PRO A 155 9.37 -2.28 26.47
C PRO A 155 10.22 -1.43 25.52
N LYS A 156 10.66 -1.97 24.38
CA LYS A 156 11.53 -1.22 23.45
C LYS A 156 10.79 -0.02 22.87
N PHE A 157 9.52 -0.20 22.48
CA PHE A 157 8.72 0.91 21.96
C PHE A 157 8.51 2.02 23.00
N THR A 158 8.22 1.66 24.24
CA THR A 158 8.02 2.65 25.31
C THR A 158 9.32 3.37 25.66
N ASP A 159 10.48 2.69 25.58
CA ASP A 159 11.78 3.35 25.72
C ASP A 159 12.01 4.41 24.62
N TYR A 160 11.62 4.13 23.37
CA TYR A 160 11.67 5.13 22.29
C TYR A 160 10.73 6.30 22.54
N GLU A 161 9.50 6.06 23.02
CA GLU A 161 8.56 7.13 23.38
C GLU A 161 9.13 8.02 24.48
N LEU A 162 9.68 7.42 25.56
CA LEU A 162 10.29 8.15 26.67
C LEU A 162 11.51 8.96 26.21
N LYS A 163 12.37 8.38 25.36
CA LYS A 163 13.52 9.09 24.79
C LYS A 163 13.08 10.29 23.93
N LEU A 164 12.03 10.13 23.13
CA LEU A 164 11.47 11.21 22.32
C LEU A 164 10.86 12.32 23.17
N GLU A 165 10.13 11.97 24.23
CA GLU A 165 9.57 12.93 25.18
C GLU A 165 10.68 13.69 25.93
N TYR A 166 11.74 12.99 26.35
CA TYR A 166 12.92 13.59 26.94
C TYR A 166 13.60 14.61 26.00
N LEU A 167 13.87 14.22 24.75
CA LEU A 167 14.48 15.12 23.76
C LEU A 167 13.60 16.35 23.49
N ARG A 168 12.29 16.14 23.40
CA ARG A 168 11.35 17.25 23.22
C ARG A 168 11.32 18.20 24.40
N ALA A 169 11.36 17.68 25.62
CA ALA A 169 11.39 18.50 26.84
C ALA A 169 12.70 19.29 26.94
N LYS A 170 13.84 18.64 26.65
CA LYS A 170 15.18 19.25 26.70
C LYS A 170 15.36 20.36 25.66
N TYR A 171 14.78 20.21 24.48
CA TYR A 171 14.98 21.11 23.34
C TYR A 171 13.70 21.86 22.92
N MET A 172 12.79 22.11 23.87
CA MET A 172 11.52 22.79 23.59
C MET A 172 11.71 24.22 23.07
N ASP A 173 12.72 24.94 23.58
CA ASP A 173 12.89 26.38 23.36
C ASP A 173 13.65 26.72 22.07
N LEU A 174 14.13 25.71 21.34
CA LEU A 174 14.90 25.92 20.11
C LEU A 174 14.03 26.51 18.99
N PRO A 175 14.60 27.39 18.15
CA PRO A 175 13.88 27.93 17.00
C PRO A 175 13.51 26.81 16.02
N SER A 176 12.27 26.83 15.54
CA SER A 176 11.73 25.83 14.62
C SER A 176 11.28 26.45 13.29
N TYR A 177 11.35 25.65 12.23
CA TYR A 177 10.85 25.98 10.89
C TYR A 177 9.34 26.16 10.88
N GLY A 178 8.89 27.07 10.00
CA GLY A 178 7.48 27.18 9.65
C GLY A 178 6.95 25.92 8.95
N PRO A 179 5.61 25.73 8.87
CA PRO A 179 5.00 24.52 8.30
C PRO A 179 5.36 24.26 6.82
N ARG A 180 5.77 25.28 6.06
CA ARG A 180 6.20 25.15 4.66
C ARG A 180 7.71 24.99 4.47
N GLU A 181 8.49 25.47 5.43
CA GLU A 181 9.95 25.55 5.35
C GLU A 181 10.62 24.25 5.83
N ALA A 182 9.95 23.50 6.71
CA ALA A 182 10.51 22.30 7.33
C ALA A 182 10.95 21.23 6.30
N PRO A 183 12.09 20.54 6.54
CA PRO A 183 12.61 19.54 5.62
C PRO A 183 11.68 18.32 5.49
N ARG A 184 11.54 17.82 4.25
CA ARG A 184 10.69 16.66 3.94
C ARG A 184 11.46 15.36 4.18
N VAL A 185 11.14 14.68 5.28
CA VAL A 185 11.76 13.39 5.64
C VAL A 185 10.83 12.21 5.33
N ALA A 186 11.39 11.15 4.73
CA ALA A 186 10.69 9.89 4.51
C ALA A 186 10.71 9.03 5.79
N TRP A 187 9.75 9.23 6.69
CA TRP A 187 9.63 8.49 7.95
C TRP A 187 9.39 6.98 7.77
N LEU A 188 9.97 6.15 8.63
CA LEU A 188 9.80 4.70 8.66
C LEU A 188 8.30 4.31 8.67
N VAL A 189 7.89 3.35 7.83
CA VAL A 189 6.52 2.82 7.91
C VAL A 189 6.41 1.97 9.18
N ARG A 190 5.25 1.98 9.81
CA ARG A 190 4.93 1.08 10.93
C ARG A 190 5.42 -0.35 10.72
N GLY A 191 5.14 -0.98 9.57
CA GLY A 191 5.59 -2.36 9.31
C GLY A 191 7.12 -2.53 9.34
N GLN A 192 7.87 -1.54 8.84
CA GLN A 192 9.34 -1.54 8.90
C GLN A 192 9.84 -1.33 10.33
N PHE A 193 9.16 -0.48 11.11
CA PHE A 193 9.46 -0.28 12.52
C PHE A 193 9.21 -1.55 13.35
N LEU A 194 8.08 -2.23 13.12
CA LEU A 194 7.76 -3.50 13.79
C LEU A 194 8.82 -4.56 13.49
N ALA A 195 9.28 -4.65 12.23
CA ALA A 195 10.37 -5.56 11.85
C ALA A 195 11.69 -5.24 12.55
N LYS A 196 11.97 -3.95 12.83
CA LYS A 196 13.17 -3.53 13.55
C LYS A 196 13.09 -3.86 15.05
N VAL A 197 11.95 -3.64 15.68
CA VAL A 197 11.79 -3.75 17.15
C VAL A 197 11.39 -5.16 17.59
N ASN A 198 10.70 -5.90 16.71
CA ASN A 198 10.09 -7.20 16.97
C ASN A 198 9.05 -7.16 18.12
N GLU A 199 8.24 -6.11 18.15
CA GLU A 199 7.12 -5.91 19.09
C GLU A 199 5.86 -5.53 18.33
N ASP A 200 4.70 -5.98 18.79
CA ASP A 200 3.41 -5.61 18.21
C ASP A 200 2.86 -4.34 18.87
N ILE A 201 2.70 -3.29 18.08
CA ILE A 201 2.23 -1.98 18.58
C ILE A 201 0.86 -1.68 17.98
N SER A 202 0.07 -0.75 18.52
CA SER A 202 -1.16 -0.27 17.84
C SER A 202 -0.87 0.83 16.82
N VAL A 203 -1.66 0.92 15.74
CA VAL A 203 -1.45 1.92 14.66
C VAL A 203 -1.55 3.33 15.22
N SER A 204 -2.49 3.56 16.14
CA SER A 204 -2.69 4.85 16.80
C SER A 204 -1.49 5.27 17.65
N ARG A 205 -0.91 4.31 18.39
CA ARG A 205 0.25 4.54 19.26
C ARG A 205 1.47 4.92 18.42
N TYR A 206 1.75 4.20 17.34
CA TYR A 206 2.81 4.57 16.39
C TYR A 206 2.55 5.92 15.70
N ALA A 207 1.30 6.23 15.34
CA ALA A 207 0.95 7.52 14.76
C ALA A 207 1.17 8.69 15.74
N ARG A 208 0.96 8.47 17.04
CA ARG A 208 1.28 9.44 18.10
C ARG A 208 2.78 9.68 18.19
N LEU A 209 3.59 8.61 18.22
CA LEU A 209 5.05 8.72 18.18
C LEU A 209 5.51 9.53 16.96
N LEU A 210 5.02 9.20 15.76
CA LEU A 210 5.37 9.93 14.54
C LEU A 210 4.94 11.41 14.58
N LYS A 211 3.81 11.73 15.23
CA LYS A 211 3.38 13.12 15.39
C LYS A 211 4.38 13.90 16.24
N SER A 212 4.83 13.33 17.36
CA SER A 212 5.85 13.93 18.23
C SER A 212 7.20 14.06 17.52
N LEU A 213 7.62 13.04 16.77
CA LEU A 213 8.86 13.03 16.01
C LEU A 213 8.88 14.13 14.92
N LYS A 214 7.75 14.32 14.22
CA LYS A 214 7.59 15.40 13.24
C LYS A 214 7.68 16.79 13.84
N VAL A 215 7.30 16.96 15.10
CA VAL A 215 7.47 18.24 15.82
C VAL A 215 8.95 18.47 16.07
N LEU A 216 9.67 17.46 16.54
CA LEU A 216 11.12 17.53 16.80
C LEU A 216 11.92 17.85 15.52
N ASN A 217 11.54 17.27 14.38
CA ASN A 217 12.17 17.53 13.07
C ASN A 217 11.97 18.97 12.55
N LYS A 218 11.12 19.78 13.18
CA LYS A 218 10.98 21.19 12.80
C LYS A 218 12.09 22.05 13.37
N ILE A 219 12.91 21.58 14.31
CA ILE A 219 14.05 22.37 14.80
C ILE A 219 14.94 22.75 13.62
N LYS A 220 15.39 24.01 13.59
CA LYS A 220 16.28 24.50 12.53
C LYS A 220 17.56 23.67 12.46
N ALA A 221 18.01 23.33 11.25
CA ALA A 221 19.17 22.46 11.05
C ALA A 221 20.46 23.04 11.66
N GLU A 222 20.61 24.36 11.64
CA GLU A 222 21.76 25.09 12.21
C GLU A 222 21.93 24.85 13.71
N VAL A 223 20.81 24.73 14.44
CA VAL A 223 20.78 24.59 15.91
C VAL A 223 20.41 23.16 16.31
N MET A 224 20.42 22.21 15.37
CA MET A 224 19.97 20.84 15.64
C MET A 224 21.05 20.07 16.40
N PRO A 225 20.77 19.61 17.63
CA PRO A 225 21.75 18.85 18.40
C PRO A 225 21.97 17.45 17.82
N ALA A 226 23.19 16.93 17.96
CA ALA A 226 23.57 15.62 17.42
C ALA A 226 22.71 14.46 17.98
N GLU A 227 22.24 14.56 19.23
CA GLU A 227 21.32 13.58 19.84
C GLU A 227 20.01 13.45 19.05
N VAL A 228 19.47 14.59 18.60
CA VAL A 228 18.22 14.66 17.85
C VAL A 228 18.44 14.16 16.42
N SER A 229 19.55 14.54 15.78
CA SER A 229 19.89 14.03 14.44
C SER A 229 19.98 12.51 14.42
N LYS A 230 20.75 11.92 15.35
CA LYS A 230 20.89 10.46 15.50
C LYS A 230 19.53 9.78 15.71
N PHE A 231 18.67 10.38 16.53
CA PHE A 231 17.32 9.85 16.76
C PHE A 231 16.43 9.97 15.52
N ILE A 232 16.50 11.06 14.77
CA ILE A 232 15.73 11.23 13.53
C ILE A 232 16.20 10.23 12.47
N GLU A 233 17.51 10.07 12.29
CA GLU A 233 18.13 9.11 11.36
C GLU A 233 17.64 7.69 11.63
N GLU A 234 17.55 7.31 12.91
CA GLU A 234 17.07 6.01 13.35
C GLU A 234 15.63 5.69 12.90
N PHE A 235 14.78 6.71 12.76
CA PHE A 235 13.39 6.61 12.30
C PHE A 235 13.20 7.07 10.84
N SER A 236 14.28 7.45 10.17
CA SER A 236 14.28 7.78 8.75
C SER A 236 14.38 6.50 7.91
N ARG A 237 13.83 6.52 6.69
CA ARG A 237 14.08 5.44 5.73
C ARG A 237 15.44 5.67 5.06
N PRO A 238 16.23 4.61 4.83
CA PRO A 238 17.54 4.74 4.17
C PRO A 238 17.43 5.26 2.72
N ARG A 239 16.28 5.06 2.07
CA ARG A 239 15.97 5.64 0.74
C ARG A 239 15.02 6.81 0.90
N ASN A 240 15.49 8.02 0.59
CA ASN A 240 14.63 9.19 0.45
C ASN A 240 13.74 9.03 -0.80
N LEU A 241 12.45 8.80 -0.57
CA LEU A 241 11.46 8.71 -1.66
C LEU A 241 11.30 10.02 -2.43
N TYR A 242 11.71 11.16 -1.88
CA TYR A 242 11.53 12.46 -2.53
C TYR A 242 12.68 12.84 -3.47
N GLN A 243 13.81 12.14 -3.37
CA GLN A 243 14.95 12.25 -4.27
C GLN A 243 14.74 11.29 -5.45
N TRP A 244 13.74 11.56 -6.27
CA TRP A 244 13.63 10.90 -7.58
C TRP A 244 14.34 11.77 -8.60
N GLU A 245 15.53 11.36 -9.01
CA GLU A 245 16.13 11.85 -10.24
C GLU A 245 15.17 11.50 -11.39
N LEU A 246 14.58 12.51 -12.02
CA LEU A 246 13.84 12.29 -13.26
C LEU A 246 14.87 11.88 -14.31
N ASN A 247 14.97 10.58 -14.62
CA ASN A 247 15.70 10.12 -15.81
C ASN A 247 15.02 10.69 -17.05
N SER A 248 15.47 11.87 -17.49
CA SER A 248 15.04 12.50 -18.74
C SER A 248 15.69 11.73 -19.88
N ARG A 249 14.88 11.07 -20.71
CA ARG A 249 15.36 10.50 -21.96
C ARG A 249 15.79 11.67 -22.85
N LYS A 250 16.98 11.57 -23.42
CA LYS A 250 17.49 12.50 -24.43
C LYS A 250 17.41 11.82 -25.79
N PRO A 251 17.30 12.58 -26.89
CA PRO A 251 17.46 12.02 -28.23
C PRO A 251 18.87 11.46 -28.42
N ASP A 252 19.02 10.57 -29.38
CA ASP A 252 20.30 10.00 -29.81
C ASP A 252 21.17 11.07 -30.51
N GLU A 253 22.42 10.75 -30.83
CA GLU A 253 23.37 11.66 -31.51
C GLU A 253 22.82 12.17 -32.86
N ASP A 254 22.16 11.29 -33.60
CA ASP A 254 21.48 11.60 -34.88
C ASP A 254 20.18 12.40 -34.72
N GLY A 255 19.84 12.87 -33.52
CA GLY A 255 18.58 13.58 -33.24
C GLY A 255 17.33 12.69 -33.34
N ARG A 256 17.49 11.36 -33.33
CA ARG A 256 16.36 10.42 -33.35
C ARG A 256 15.91 10.12 -31.93
N SER A 257 14.61 10.04 -31.70
CA SER A 257 14.08 9.59 -30.41
C SER A 257 13.38 8.23 -30.53
N ARG A 258 13.70 7.33 -29.60
CA ARG A 258 13.17 5.96 -29.58
C ARG A 258 11.97 5.83 -28.64
N GLY A 259 10.87 5.31 -29.19
CA GLY A 259 9.65 4.97 -28.44
C GLY A 259 9.24 3.51 -28.62
N ILE A 260 8.71 2.90 -27.56
CA ILE A 260 8.23 1.50 -27.59
C ILE A 260 6.76 1.45 -27.16
N GLY A 261 5.93 0.85 -28.00
CA GLY A 261 4.50 0.64 -27.77
C GLY A 261 4.12 -0.83 -27.84
N ARG A 262 3.12 -1.21 -27.05
CA ARG A 262 2.59 -2.58 -26.98
C ARG A 262 1.08 -2.53 -26.86
N ARG A 263 0.40 -3.41 -27.58
CA ARG A 263 -1.04 -3.64 -27.44
C ARG A 263 -1.40 -5.08 -27.74
N LYS A 264 -2.13 -5.74 -26.84
CA LYS A 264 -2.40 -7.17 -26.91
C LYS A 264 -1.09 -7.93 -27.10
N THR A 265 -0.92 -8.59 -28.24
CA THR A 265 0.29 -9.32 -28.65
C THR A 265 1.18 -8.53 -29.63
N ALA A 266 0.75 -7.35 -30.08
CA ALA A 266 1.52 -6.50 -30.99
C ALA A 266 2.58 -5.69 -30.25
N HIS A 267 3.77 -5.60 -30.85
CA HIS A 267 4.91 -4.83 -30.39
C HIS A 267 5.36 -3.87 -31.48
N ALA A 268 5.52 -2.59 -31.13
CA ALA A 268 6.01 -1.58 -32.06
C ALA A 268 7.17 -0.78 -31.46
N THR A 269 8.20 -0.54 -32.26
CA THR A 269 9.27 0.41 -31.96
C THR A 269 9.21 1.52 -32.99
N ALA A 270 9.20 2.78 -32.55
CA ALA A 270 9.20 3.94 -33.43
C ALA A 270 10.45 4.78 -33.18
N TYR A 271 11.06 5.23 -34.28
CA TYR A 271 12.11 6.23 -34.30
C TYR A 271 11.52 7.50 -34.90
N LEU A 272 11.59 8.60 -34.15
CA LEU A 272 11.03 9.88 -34.52
C LEU A 272 12.17 10.87 -34.76
N VAL A 273 12.17 11.53 -35.91
CA VAL A 273 13.18 12.49 -36.35
C VAL A 273 12.46 13.74 -36.85
N GLU A 274 13.05 14.92 -36.70
CA GLU A 274 12.48 16.15 -37.28
C GLU A 274 12.57 16.10 -38.82
N GLY A 275 11.51 16.51 -39.53
CA GLY A 275 11.41 16.44 -40.99
C GLY A 275 9.99 16.69 -41.53
N ASP A 276 9.71 16.26 -42.76
CA ASP A 276 8.52 16.70 -43.53
C ASP A 276 7.19 16.00 -43.19
N GLY A 277 7.19 15.03 -42.27
CA GLY A 277 5.97 14.29 -41.89
C GLY A 277 5.78 12.94 -42.57
N GLN A 278 6.84 12.35 -43.13
CA GLN A 278 6.78 11.04 -43.75
C GLN A 278 6.64 9.93 -42.71
N ILE A 279 5.67 9.03 -42.91
CA ILE A 279 5.41 7.90 -42.01
C ILE A 279 5.66 6.58 -42.76
N ILE A 280 6.71 5.88 -42.36
CA ILE A 280 7.13 4.60 -42.93
C ILE A 280 7.04 3.53 -41.85
N ILE A 281 6.33 2.44 -42.16
CA ILE A 281 6.10 1.33 -41.24
C ILE A 281 6.58 0.05 -41.89
N ASN A 282 7.52 -0.67 -41.26
CA ASN A 282 8.14 -1.88 -41.82
C ASN A 282 8.70 -1.70 -43.25
N GLY A 283 9.21 -0.51 -43.56
CA GLY A 283 9.76 -0.17 -44.89
C GLY A 283 8.72 0.15 -45.97
N LYS A 284 7.42 0.22 -45.61
CA LYS A 284 6.31 0.53 -46.53
C LYS A 284 5.56 1.78 -46.10
N THR A 285 4.78 2.37 -47.00
CA THR A 285 3.95 3.54 -46.70
C THR A 285 2.80 3.18 -45.76
N ILE A 286 2.29 4.16 -45.00
CA ILE A 286 1.19 3.94 -44.05
C ILE A 286 -0.09 3.38 -44.72
N SER A 287 -0.36 3.78 -45.97
CA SER A 287 -1.54 3.36 -46.73
C SER A 287 -1.49 1.89 -47.14
N GLU A 288 -0.31 1.38 -47.47
CA GLU A 288 -0.10 -0.03 -47.82
C GLU A 288 -0.17 -0.94 -46.59
N VAL A 289 0.40 -0.52 -45.46
CA VAL A 289 0.44 -1.32 -44.24
C VAL A 289 -0.92 -1.38 -43.56
N PHE A 290 -1.63 -0.25 -43.53
CA PHE A 290 -2.95 -0.14 -42.90
C PHE A 290 -4.02 0.16 -43.96
N PRO A 291 -4.67 -0.89 -44.52
CA PRO A 291 -5.69 -0.68 -45.55
C PRO A 291 -6.89 0.10 -45.00
N ARG A 292 -7.24 -0.07 -43.71
CA ARG A 292 -8.36 0.61 -43.08
C ARG A 292 -7.97 2.03 -42.64
N ILE A 293 -8.78 3.02 -43.04
CA ILE A 293 -8.56 4.44 -42.70
C ILE A 293 -8.47 4.66 -41.19
N HIS A 294 -9.35 4.03 -40.41
CA HIS A 294 -9.34 4.10 -38.95
C HIS A 294 -7.98 3.72 -38.32
N ASP A 295 -7.29 2.73 -38.89
CA ASP A 295 -6.01 2.25 -38.37
C ASP A 295 -4.88 3.22 -38.73
N ARG A 296 -4.96 3.86 -39.92
CA ARG A 296 -4.07 4.97 -40.31
C ARG A 296 -4.21 6.14 -39.35
N GLU A 297 -5.45 6.60 -39.12
CA GLU A 297 -5.75 7.69 -38.19
C GLU A 297 -5.27 7.39 -36.77
N SER A 298 -5.42 6.14 -36.32
CA SER A 298 -4.93 5.70 -35.02
C SER A 298 -3.40 5.80 -34.95
N ALA A 299 -2.68 5.29 -35.95
CA ALA A 299 -1.21 5.32 -35.97
C ALA A 299 -0.65 6.77 -35.92
N MET A 300 -1.29 7.70 -36.64
CA MET A 300 -0.90 9.12 -36.69
C MET A 300 -1.50 9.99 -35.57
N TRP A 301 -2.38 9.44 -34.72
CA TRP A 301 -3.17 10.19 -33.74
C TRP A 301 -2.32 11.00 -32.75
N ALA A 302 -1.15 10.50 -32.34
CA ALA A 302 -0.24 11.21 -31.43
C ALA A 302 0.26 12.55 -32.02
N LEU A 303 0.60 12.54 -33.31
CA LEU A 303 1.05 13.72 -34.05
C LEU A 303 -0.12 14.63 -34.43
N LYS A 304 -1.26 14.04 -34.83
CA LYS A 304 -2.50 14.79 -35.14
C LYS A 304 -2.99 15.56 -33.92
N ALA A 305 -3.06 14.92 -32.75
CA ALA A 305 -3.56 15.56 -31.54
C ALA A 305 -2.65 16.67 -30.99
N THR A 306 -1.38 16.68 -31.41
CA THR A 306 -0.42 17.72 -31.06
C THR A 306 -0.14 18.67 -32.22
N ASN A 307 -0.88 18.60 -33.33
CA ASN A 307 -0.66 19.44 -34.53
C ASN A 307 0.80 19.40 -35.03
N ARG A 308 1.42 18.22 -35.02
CA ARG A 308 2.85 18.01 -35.36
C ARG A 308 3.05 16.99 -36.49
N LEU A 309 2.03 16.82 -37.33
CA LEU A 309 2.07 15.87 -38.45
C LEU A 309 3.17 16.21 -39.46
N HIS A 310 3.35 17.48 -39.78
CA HIS A 310 4.30 17.97 -40.79
C HIS A 310 5.68 18.34 -40.22
N LYS A 311 5.95 18.01 -38.95
CA LYS A 311 7.20 18.37 -38.27
C LYS A 311 8.13 17.17 -38.06
N TYR A 312 7.58 15.95 -38.04
CA TYR A 312 8.34 14.76 -37.67
C TYR A 312 8.16 13.63 -38.68
N ASN A 313 9.28 13.06 -39.10
CA ASN A 313 9.33 11.80 -39.81
C ASN A 313 9.28 10.63 -38.82
N VAL A 314 8.49 9.61 -39.14
CA VAL A 314 8.25 8.44 -38.30
C VAL A 314 8.73 7.20 -39.03
N PHE A 315 9.70 6.49 -38.44
CA PHE A 315 10.11 5.16 -38.87
C PHE A 315 9.69 4.15 -37.81
N ALA A 316 8.68 3.35 -38.11
CA ALA A 316 8.15 2.36 -37.17
C ALA A 316 8.41 0.93 -37.64
N VAL A 317 8.78 0.06 -36.70
CA VAL A 317 8.84 -1.39 -36.89
C VAL A 317 7.79 -2.02 -35.99
N ALA A 318 6.77 -2.64 -36.60
CA ALA A 318 5.67 -3.29 -35.92
C ALA A 318 5.67 -4.79 -36.20
N ARG A 319 5.60 -5.61 -35.14
CA ARG A 319 5.65 -7.08 -35.21
C ARG A 319 4.60 -7.70 -34.29
N GLY A 320 4.08 -8.87 -34.67
CA GLY A 320 3.10 -9.64 -33.90
C GLY A 320 1.70 -9.03 -33.87
N GLY A 321 0.75 -9.77 -33.30
CA GLY A 321 -0.65 -9.35 -33.23
C GLY A 321 -1.33 -9.19 -34.59
N GLY A 322 -2.44 -8.45 -34.62
CA GLY A 322 -3.16 -8.09 -35.85
C GLY A 322 -3.02 -6.61 -36.18
N ILE A 323 -3.52 -6.22 -37.36
CA ILE A 323 -3.41 -4.86 -37.96
C ILE A 323 -3.82 -3.75 -36.97
N THR A 324 -5.01 -3.86 -36.40
CA THR A 324 -5.54 -2.88 -35.41
C THR A 324 -4.69 -2.80 -34.15
N GLY A 325 -4.16 -3.94 -33.69
CA GLY A 325 -3.26 -4.01 -32.54
C GLY A 325 -1.92 -3.34 -32.83
N GLN A 326 -1.38 -3.54 -34.03
CA GLN A 326 -0.14 -2.92 -34.49
C GLN A 326 -0.29 -1.41 -34.63
N ALA A 327 -1.37 -0.92 -35.25
CA ALA A 327 -1.64 0.51 -35.40
C ALA A 327 -1.62 1.24 -34.05
N GLU A 328 -2.38 0.75 -33.07
CA GLU A 328 -2.42 1.35 -31.73
C GLU A 328 -1.10 1.17 -30.94
N ALA A 329 -0.34 0.10 -31.19
CA ALA A 329 1.00 -0.06 -30.63
C ALA A 329 1.95 1.00 -31.20
N VAL A 330 1.86 1.31 -32.50
CA VAL A 330 2.62 2.40 -33.15
C VAL A 330 2.22 3.74 -32.54
N THR A 331 0.93 4.00 -32.33
CA THR A 331 0.42 5.23 -31.68
C THR A 331 1.12 5.50 -30.34
N LEU A 332 1.23 4.49 -29.48
CA LEU A 332 1.91 4.59 -28.19
C LEU A 332 3.43 4.78 -28.34
N ALA A 333 4.04 4.14 -29.34
CA ALA A 333 5.47 4.29 -29.63
C ALA A 333 5.80 5.71 -30.11
N VAL A 334 4.99 6.27 -31.01
CA VAL A 334 5.12 7.64 -31.53
C VAL A 334 4.89 8.67 -30.42
N ALA A 335 3.87 8.47 -29.56
CA ALA A 335 3.67 9.37 -28.43
C ALA A 335 4.85 9.37 -27.44
N LYS A 336 5.46 8.21 -27.18
CA LYS A 336 6.61 8.11 -26.27
C LYS A 336 7.88 8.73 -26.84
N SER A 337 8.12 8.60 -28.15
CA SER A 337 9.25 9.25 -28.82
C SER A 337 9.06 10.78 -28.84
N LEU A 338 7.84 11.25 -29.14
CA LEU A 338 7.52 12.68 -29.12
C LEU A 338 7.77 13.34 -27.75
N LEU A 339 7.55 12.63 -26.64
CA LEU A 339 7.85 13.13 -25.28
C LEU A 339 9.34 13.30 -24.98
N VAL A 340 10.21 12.60 -25.73
CA VAL A 340 11.67 12.76 -25.60
C VAL A 340 12.08 14.10 -26.21
N HIS A 341 11.52 14.45 -27.37
CA HIS A 341 11.75 15.73 -28.03
C HIS A 341 11.09 16.89 -27.28
N GLU A 342 9.80 16.76 -26.95
CA GLU A 342 9.03 17.84 -26.32
C GLU A 342 8.31 17.33 -25.05
N PRO A 343 9.00 17.29 -23.88
CA PRO A 343 8.42 16.77 -22.64
C PRO A 343 7.22 17.59 -22.13
N GLY A 344 7.10 18.86 -22.53
CA GLY A 344 5.95 19.73 -22.21
C GLY A 344 4.61 19.21 -22.74
N LEU A 345 4.61 18.40 -23.80
CA LEU A 345 3.41 17.83 -24.41
C LEU A 345 2.78 16.69 -23.59
N LYS A 346 3.43 16.25 -22.52
CA LYS A 346 2.95 15.16 -21.67
C LYS A 346 1.55 15.41 -21.13
N SER A 347 1.22 16.64 -20.77
CA SER A 347 -0.09 16.99 -20.23
C SER A 347 -1.21 16.87 -21.28
N ALA A 348 -0.93 17.23 -22.53
CA ALA A 348 -1.84 17.14 -23.67
C ALA A 348 -2.06 15.68 -24.11
N LEU A 349 -0.98 14.89 -24.14
CA LEU A 349 -1.02 13.49 -24.57
C LEU A 349 -1.55 12.51 -23.50
N ARG A 350 -1.49 12.86 -22.20
CA ARG A 350 -1.86 11.97 -21.08
C ARG A 350 -3.36 11.92 -20.81
N ARG A 351 -4.04 13.06 -20.89
CA ARG A 351 -5.48 13.12 -20.63
C ARG A 351 -6.20 12.50 -21.83
N GLY A 352 -7.09 11.55 -21.56
CA GLY A 352 -7.87 10.87 -22.59
C GLY A 352 -9.20 11.56 -22.86
N LYS A 353 -9.83 11.18 -23.98
CA LYS A 353 -11.16 11.61 -24.40
C LYS A 353 -12.19 11.37 -23.29
N SER A 354 -12.40 12.37 -22.43
CA SER A 354 -13.74 12.72 -22.00
C SER A 354 -14.30 13.55 -23.15
N SER A 355 -15.23 13.00 -23.91
CA SER A 355 -16.12 13.84 -24.72
C SER A 355 -16.63 14.96 -23.82
N PRO A 356 -16.39 16.25 -24.13
CA PRO A 356 -17.23 17.27 -23.55
C PRO A 356 -18.61 16.95 -24.11
N LEU A 357 -19.51 16.41 -23.27
CA LEU A 357 -20.92 16.47 -23.60
C LEU A 357 -21.20 17.94 -23.79
N MET A 358 -21.50 18.27 -25.04
CA MET A 358 -21.93 19.54 -25.57
C MET A 358 -22.99 20.15 -24.64
N LEU A 359 -22.54 20.97 -23.67
CA LEU A 359 -23.40 21.82 -22.87
C LEU A 359 -23.45 23.18 -23.59
N MET A 360 -24.23 23.19 -24.66
CA MET A 360 -24.67 24.40 -25.35
C MET A 360 -25.69 25.10 -24.46
N VAL A 361 -25.26 25.86 -23.45
CA VAL A 361 -26.11 26.90 -22.84
C VAL A 361 -25.25 28.06 -22.33
N LEU A 362 -25.44 29.19 -23.02
CA LEU A 362 -25.20 30.59 -22.66
C LEU A 362 -23.77 31.14 -22.63
N ASN A 363 -23.58 32.09 -23.56
CA ASN A 363 -22.62 33.19 -23.60
C ASN A 363 -22.14 33.61 -22.21
N TYR A 364 -20.85 33.41 -21.92
CA TYR A 364 -19.96 34.44 -21.40
C TYR A 364 -18.51 33.98 -21.59
N VAL A 365 -17.68 34.92 -22.04
CA VAL A 365 -16.25 34.75 -22.35
C VAL A 365 -15.49 34.24 -21.12
N PHE A 366 -15.01 32.99 -21.16
CA PHE A 366 -14.04 32.48 -20.19
C PHE A 366 -13.04 31.50 -20.84
N ILE A 367 -11.96 32.10 -21.36
CA ILE A 367 -10.60 31.55 -21.56
C ILE A 367 -10.44 30.33 -22.49
N LEU A 368 -9.78 30.61 -23.62
CA LEU A 368 -9.22 29.71 -24.63
C LEU A 368 -8.23 28.66 -24.06
N THR A 369 -8.72 27.56 -23.49
CA THR A 369 -7.93 26.32 -23.36
C THR A 369 -8.77 25.07 -23.62
N SER A 370 -9.36 24.96 -24.82
CA SER A 370 -9.99 23.71 -25.27
C SER A 370 -9.01 22.84 -26.07
N THR A 371 -7.89 22.41 -25.47
CA THR A 371 -7.09 21.34 -26.11
C THR A 371 -7.80 20.01 -25.87
N SER A 372 -8.56 19.55 -26.86
CA SER A 372 -9.16 18.22 -26.86
C SER A 372 -8.08 17.15 -26.57
N THR A 373 -8.41 16.23 -25.67
CA THR A 373 -7.44 15.40 -24.95
C THR A 373 -7.23 14.05 -25.65
N ALA A 374 -5.97 13.66 -25.91
CA ALA A 374 -5.64 12.61 -26.88
C ALA A 374 -5.63 11.17 -26.32
N GLY A 375 -5.28 10.97 -25.04
CA GLY A 375 -5.33 9.66 -24.36
C GLY A 375 -4.29 8.63 -24.82
N VAL A 376 -3.12 9.08 -25.29
CA VAL A 376 -2.19 8.23 -26.05
C VAL A 376 -1.05 7.63 -25.22
N ILE A 377 -0.70 8.24 -24.09
CA ILE A 377 0.45 7.79 -23.27
C ILE A 377 0.15 6.52 -22.47
N ARG A 378 -1.13 6.26 -22.17
CA ARG A 378 -1.53 5.11 -21.34
C ARG A 378 -1.44 3.82 -22.16
N THR A 379 -0.62 2.88 -21.72
CA THR A 379 -0.66 1.50 -22.25
C THR A 379 -2.03 0.88 -21.94
N ASP A 380 -2.71 0.34 -22.95
CA ASP A 380 -3.98 -0.37 -22.75
C ASP A 380 -3.72 -1.75 -22.10
N PRO A 381 -4.21 -2.01 -20.88
CA PRO A 381 -4.01 -3.28 -20.20
C PRO A 381 -4.94 -4.40 -20.70
N ARG A 382 -5.88 -4.13 -21.63
CA ARG A 382 -6.82 -5.13 -22.14
C ARG A 382 -6.07 -6.25 -22.86
N GLN A 383 -6.28 -7.47 -22.40
CA GLN A 383 -5.67 -8.69 -22.93
C GLN A 383 -6.75 -9.74 -23.21
N VAL A 384 -6.43 -10.69 -24.10
CA VAL A 384 -7.34 -11.80 -24.39
C VAL A 384 -7.39 -12.72 -23.17
N GLU A 385 -8.57 -12.88 -22.59
CA GLU A 385 -8.76 -13.80 -21.47
C GLU A 385 -8.61 -15.26 -21.93
N ARG A 386 -7.91 -16.07 -21.15
CA ARG A 386 -7.81 -17.51 -21.39
C ARG A 386 -9.17 -18.23 -21.27
N LYS A 387 -9.31 -19.37 -21.96
CA LYS A 387 -10.44 -20.30 -21.76
C LYS A 387 -10.42 -20.83 -20.32
N LYS A 388 -11.61 -20.97 -19.72
CA LYS A 388 -11.80 -21.56 -18.39
C LYS A 388 -12.42 -22.95 -18.55
N PRO A 389 -12.03 -23.95 -17.74
CA PRO A 389 -12.65 -25.29 -17.80
C PRO A 389 -14.16 -25.19 -17.52
N GLY A 390 -14.96 -26.06 -18.16
CA GLY A 390 -16.43 -26.04 -18.09
C GLY A 390 -17.09 -24.89 -18.86
N LYS A 391 -16.33 -24.02 -19.53
CA LYS A 391 -16.85 -22.93 -20.37
C LYS A 391 -16.46 -23.14 -21.84
N LEU A 392 -17.35 -22.71 -22.74
CA LEU A 392 -17.11 -22.73 -24.19
C LEU A 392 -16.01 -21.72 -24.59
N LYS A 393 -15.98 -20.55 -23.94
CA LYS A 393 -14.96 -19.50 -24.14
C LYS A 393 -14.47 -18.99 -22.77
N SER A 394 -13.81 -17.83 -22.71
CA SER A 394 -13.40 -17.21 -21.44
C SER A 394 -14.56 -17.00 -20.47
N ARG A 395 -15.72 -16.59 -20.99
CA ARG A 395 -16.95 -16.30 -20.21
C ARG A 395 -18.18 -17.09 -20.66
N LYS A 396 -18.29 -17.42 -21.96
CA LYS A 396 -19.45 -18.14 -22.54
C LYS A 396 -19.59 -19.53 -21.91
N MET A 397 -20.70 -19.76 -21.21
CA MET A 397 -21.07 -21.07 -20.70
C MET A 397 -21.81 -21.88 -21.78
N PRO A 398 -21.79 -23.22 -21.74
CA PRO A 398 -22.73 -24.03 -22.50
C PRO A 398 -24.18 -23.70 -22.07
N ALA A 399 -25.15 -24.08 -22.92
CA ALA A 399 -26.56 -23.94 -22.56
C ALA A 399 -26.83 -24.73 -21.26
N TRP A 400 -27.48 -24.08 -20.30
CA TRP A 400 -27.83 -24.70 -19.02
C TRP A 400 -29.27 -25.21 -19.08
N VAL A 401 -29.48 -26.50 -18.80
CA VAL A 401 -30.80 -27.15 -18.79
C VAL A 401 -31.23 -27.35 -17.34
N LYS A 402 -32.37 -26.75 -16.94
CA LYS A 402 -32.89 -26.78 -15.56
C LYS A 402 -33.70 -28.04 -15.22
N ARG A 403 -34.21 -28.72 -16.26
CA ARG A 403 -35.32 -29.70 -16.23
C ARG A 403 -35.30 -30.65 -15.04
#